data_AF-A0A7X3FVK1-F1
#
_entry.id   AF-A0A7X3FVK1-F1
#
_cell.length_a   1.000
_cell.length_b   1.000
_cell.length_c   1.000
_cell.angle_alpha   90.00
_cell.angle_beta   90.00
_cell.angle_gamma   90.00
#
_symmetry.space_group_name_H-M   'P 1'
#
loop_
_entity.id
_entity.type
_entity.pdbx_description
1 polymer ?
#
loop_
_entity_poly.entity_id
_entity_poly.type
_entity_poly.pdbx_seq_one_letter_code
_entity_poly.pdbx_strand_id
1 'polypeptide(L)'
;MGWNSWNKFACDIDEKLIRETADAMVKLGLKDAGYQYINIDDCWHGARDAHGDIQADPQRFPSGMKALSDYVHARGLKLGIYSDAGDKTCGGRPGSRGHEYQDAKTYAAWGIDYLKYDWCETKGLNAVGAYTTMRDAIRAANRPILFSICEWGDNKPWEWAADVGHSWRTTGDIYPCWDCEKSAGSWSAWGVMRILDMQAGLRKHAGPGHWNDMDMLEVGMGMTEDEDRAHFSIWAMMNSPLILGNDLRSMPDSVKKIIGRREVIALNQDPLGVPALRFWKQGPVELWAKPLANDEWAFMVLNRGESALPLHYDWKQNAIADDLSKREVDFKKATWQWTDAWTGKMGDTSKRLDATVPSHGVLLLRLKKGA
;
A
#
# COMPACT_ATOMS: atom_id res chain seq x y z
N MET A 1 2.88 -4.88 5.15
CA MET A 1 3.54 -3.56 5.00
C MET A 1 5.02 -3.79 4.67
N GLY A 2 5.65 -2.91 3.91
CA GLY A 2 7.02 -3.10 3.44
C GLY A 2 7.61 -1.88 2.76
N TRP A 3 8.62 -2.09 1.93
CA TRP A 3 9.30 -1.10 1.12
C TRP A 3 9.56 -1.67 -0.28
N ASN A 4 9.59 -0.82 -1.30
CA ASN A 4 9.89 -1.19 -2.68
C ASN A 4 10.95 -0.23 -3.26
N SER A 5 11.85 -0.76 -4.09
CA SER A 5 12.99 -0.01 -4.64
C SER A 5 12.66 0.99 -5.75
N TRP A 6 11.49 0.91 -6.39
CA TRP A 6 11.24 1.56 -7.68
C TRP A 6 11.19 3.09 -7.61
N ASN A 7 10.31 3.67 -6.79
CA ASN A 7 10.02 5.12 -6.84
C ASN A 7 11.27 5.99 -6.68
N LYS A 8 12.21 5.55 -5.85
CA LYS A 8 13.45 6.29 -5.61
C LYS A 8 14.59 5.89 -6.54
N PHE A 9 14.74 4.60 -6.85
CA PHE A 9 15.97 4.09 -7.47
C PHE A 9 15.77 3.65 -8.91
N ALA A 10 14.54 3.36 -9.35
CA ALA A 10 14.25 2.77 -10.65
C ALA A 10 15.19 1.58 -10.94
N CYS A 11 15.93 1.63 -12.06
CA CYS A 11 16.93 0.60 -12.37
C CYS A 11 18.28 0.75 -11.65
N ASP A 12 18.52 1.79 -10.84
CA ASP A 12 19.78 1.99 -10.10
C ASP A 12 19.77 1.21 -8.78
N ILE A 13 19.66 -0.11 -8.89
CA ILE A 13 19.58 -1.05 -7.77
C ILE A 13 20.68 -2.10 -7.85
N ASP A 14 21.24 -2.42 -6.70
CA ASP A 14 22.23 -3.48 -6.52
C ASP A 14 22.08 -4.15 -5.14
N GLU A 15 22.83 -5.23 -4.93
CA GLU A 15 22.81 -5.99 -3.69
C GLU A 15 23.17 -5.13 -2.47
N LYS A 16 24.12 -4.20 -2.61
CA LYS A 16 24.56 -3.33 -1.52
C LYS A 16 23.42 -2.43 -1.05
N LEU A 17 22.73 -1.80 -1.98
CA LEU A 17 21.56 -0.97 -1.72
C LEU A 17 20.49 -1.76 -0.95
N ILE A 18 20.14 -2.96 -1.43
CA ILE A 18 19.09 -3.76 -0.77
C ILE A 18 19.50 -4.15 0.65
N ARG A 19 20.77 -4.53 0.87
CA ARG A 19 21.30 -4.84 2.21
C ARG A 19 21.24 -3.62 3.14
N GLU A 20 21.70 -2.45 2.68
CA GLU A 20 21.67 -1.21 3.44
C GLU A 20 20.24 -0.76 3.79
N THR A 21 19.30 -0.92 2.85
CA THR A 21 17.88 -0.61 3.09
C THR A 21 17.26 -1.57 4.11
N ALA A 22 17.60 -2.86 4.07
CA ALA A 22 17.17 -3.83 5.07
C ALA A 22 17.72 -3.49 6.47
N ASP A 23 18.99 -3.12 6.57
CA ASP A 23 19.60 -2.62 7.82
C ASP A 23 18.91 -1.33 8.32
N ALA A 24 18.63 -0.38 7.42
CA ALA A 24 17.94 0.86 7.76
C ALA A 24 16.53 0.58 8.31
N MET A 25 15.76 -0.30 7.67
CA MET A 25 14.40 -0.67 8.11
C MET A 25 14.39 -1.20 9.56
N VAL A 26 15.39 -2.00 9.94
CA VAL A 26 15.54 -2.48 11.33
C VAL A 26 16.01 -1.35 12.24
N LYS A 27 17.09 -0.66 11.89
CA LYS A 27 17.70 0.41 12.72
C LYS A 27 16.71 1.53 13.05
N LEU A 28 15.81 1.84 12.13
CA LEU A 28 14.80 2.89 12.29
C LEU A 28 13.59 2.47 13.13
N GLY A 29 13.49 1.18 13.50
CA GLY A 29 12.35 0.62 14.22
C GLY A 29 11.10 0.38 13.35
N LEU A 30 11.24 0.47 12.02
CA LEU A 30 10.12 0.28 11.09
C LEU A 30 9.68 -1.19 11.03
N LYS A 31 10.63 -2.13 11.16
CA LYS A 31 10.30 -3.55 11.35
C LYS A 31 9.31 -3.76 12.48
N ASP A 32 9.58 -3.16 13.65
CA ASP A 32 8.72 -3.28 14.83
C ASP A 32 7.41 -2.50 14.71
N ALA A 33 7.33 -1.56 13.77
CA ALA A 33 6.09 -0.89 13.38
C ALA A 33 5.25 -1.72 12.39
N GLY A 34 5.78 -2.82 11.84
CA GLY A 34 5.06 -3.75 10.95
C GLY A 34 5.59 -3.82 9.52
N TYR A 35 6.61 -3.03 9.15
CA TYR A 35 7.24 -3.09 7.83
C TYR A 35 8.17 -4.29 7.73
N GLN A 36 7.72 -5.35 7.05
CA GLN A 36 8.42 -6.65 7.06
C GLN A 36 9.00 -7.03 5.69
N TYR A 37 8.49 -6.47 4.59
CA TYR A 37 8.90 -6.84 3.24
C TYR A 37 9.89 -5.83 2.66
N ILE A 38 11.01 -6.31 2.13
CA ILE A 38 11.95 -5.58 1.27
C ILE A 38 11.73 -6.08 -0.14
N ASN A 39 11.02 -5.31 -0.97
CA ASN A 39 10.67 -5.71 -2.33
C ASN A 39 11.65 -5.13 -3.33
N ILE A 40 12.37 -5.99 -4.04
CA ILE A 40 13.19 -5.61 -5.20
C ILE A 40 12.24 -5.49 -6.39
N ASP A 41 12.21 -4.32 -7.01
CA ASP A 41 11.43 -4.06 -8.22
C ASP A 41 12.21 -4.39 -9.49
N ASP A 42 11.82 -3.89 -10.66
CA ASP A 42 12.42 -4.25 -11.95
C ASP A 42 13.94 -3.95 -12.04
N CYS A 43 14.58 -4.46 -13.10
CA CYS A 43 16.00 -4.30 -13.43
C CYS A 43 16.98 -5.09 -12.55
N TRP A 44 16.50 -6.07 -11.77
CA TRP A 44 17.36 -7.04 -11.07
C TRP A 44 17.87 -8.18 -11.98
N HIS A 45 17.18 -8.39 -13.10
CA HIS A 45 17.34 -9.52 -14.01
C HIS A 45 18.69 -9.56 -14.73
N GLY A 46 19.29 -10.75 -14.77
CA GLY A 46 20.31 -11.15 -15.73
C GLY A 46 19.69 -11.88 -16.93
N ALA A 47 20.54 -12.41 -17.82
CA ALA A 47 20.07 -13.28 -18.89
C ALA A 47 19.59 -14.63 -18.31
N ARG A 48 18.52 -15.20 -18.88
CA ARG A 48 18.16 -16.60 -18.62
C ARG A 48 19.33 -17.50 -19.01
N ASP A 49 19.55 -18.57 -18.25
CA ASP A 49 20.62 -19.52 -18.56
C ASP A 49 20.24 -20.46 -19.73
N ALA A 50 21.11 -21.42 -20.03
CA ALA A 50 20.89 -22.38 -21.12
C ALA A 50 19.67 -23.31 -20.90
N HIS A 51 19.16 -23.42 -19.67
CA HIS A 51 17.97 -24.18 -19.32
C HIS A 51 16.71 -23.31 -19.29
N GLY A 52 16.84 -22.01 -19.54
CA GLY A 52 15.74 -21.05 -19.47
C GLY A 52 15.48 -20.55 -18.05
N ASP A 53 16.29 -20.91 -17.05
CA ASP A 53 16.10 -20.47 -15.68
C ASP A 53 16.46 -18.99 -15.56
N ILE A 54 15.56 -18.21 -14.93
CA ILE A 54 15.78 -16.80 -14.66
C ILE A 54 16.99 -16.60 -13.74
N GLN A 55 17.86 -15.65 -14.08
CA GLN A 55 19.06 -15.32 -13.31
C GLN A 55 19.00 -13.87 -12.84
N ALA A 56 19.67 -13.57 -11.73
CA ALA A 56 19.95 -12.20 -11.35
C ALA A 56 21.17 -11.67 -12.12
N ASP A 57 21.26 -10.36 -12.31
CA ASP A 57 22.43 -9.73 -12.90
C ASP A 57 23.66 -9.99 -12.00
N PRO A 58 24.71 -10.67 -12.49
CA PRO A 58 25.84 -11.08 -11.65
C PRO A 58 26.77 -9.91 -11.27
N GLN A 59 26.66 -8.74 -11.92
CA GLN A 59 27.40 -7.55 -11.53
C GLN A 59 26.67 -6.79 -10.42
N ARG A 60 25.34 -6.69 -10.52
CA ARG A 60 24.49 -6.02 -9.52
C ARG A 60 24.26 -6.87 -8.28
N PHE A 61 24.13 -8.18 -8.45
CA PHE A 61 23.85 -9.17 -7.41
C PHE A 61 24.92 -10.27 -7.39
N PRO A 62 26.18 -9.94 -7.09
CA PRO A 62 27.31 -10.85 -7.23
C PRO A 62 27.25 -12.06 -6.30
N SER A 63 26.52 -12.01 -5.19
CA SER A 63 26.30 -13.18 -4.33
C SER A 63 25.06 -14.01 -4.71
N GLY A 64 24.25 -13.52 -5.65
CA GLY A 64 22.99 -14.11 -6.06
C GLY A 64 21.84 -13.87 -5.07
N MET A 65 20.61 -14.07 -5.55
CA MET A 65 19.39 -13.76 -4.79
C MET A 65 19.21 -14.60 -3.54
N LYS A 66 19.68 -15.85 -3.54
CA LYS A 66 19.59 -16.69 -2.33
C LYS A 66 20.39 -16.10 -1.17
N ALA A 67 21.64 -15.70 -1.42
CA ALA A 67 22.49 -15.13 -0.37
C ALA A 67 21.96 -13.77 0.13
N LEU A 68 21.34 -13.00 -0.75
CA LEU A 68 20.64 -11.76 -0.37
C LEU A 68 19.39 -12.07 0.48
N SER A 69 18.59 -13.05 0.09
CA SER A 69 17.41 -13.50 0.85
C SER A 69 17.78 -13.98 2.25
N ASP A 70 18.79 -14.86 2.35
CA ASP A 70 19.30 -15.36 3.64
C ASP A 70 19.73 -14.19 4.56
N TYR A 71 20.35 -13.14 4.00
CA TYR A 71 20.74 -11.95 4.76
C TYR A 71 19.56 -11.09 5.23
N VAL A 72 18.53 -10.93 4.40
CA VAL A 72 17.29 -10.23 4.75
C VAL A 72 16.52 -11.02 5.82
N HIS A 73 16.45 -12.35 5.70
CA HIS A 73 15.84 -13.24 6.70
C HIS A 73 16.57 -13.19 8.04
N ALA A 74 17.91 -13.09 8.03
CA ALA A 74 18.69 -12.96 9.27
C ALA A 74 18.35 -11.68 10.07
N ARG A 75 17.75 -10.67 9.43
CA ARG A 75 17.20 -9.46 10.08
C ARG A 75 15.75 -9.62 10.54
N GLY A 76 15.16 -10.79 10.32
CA GLY A 76 13.74 -11.06 10.54
C GLY A 76 12.83 -10.28 9.60
N LEU A 77 13.34 -9.92 8.42
CA LEU A 77 12.57 -9.33 7.32
C LEU A 77 12.29 -10.41 6.27
N LYS A 78 11.50 -10.07 5.26
CA LYS A 78 11.09 -10.90 4.13
C LYS A 78 11.56 -10.27 2.83
N LEU A 79 12.02 -11.07 1.88
CA LEU A 79 12.50 -10.58 0.60
C LEU A 79 11.42 -10.76 -0.47
N GLY A 80 11.06 -9.68 -1.16
CA GLY A 80 10.20 -9.71 -2.33
C GLY A 80 10.97 -9.52 -3.62
N ILE A 81 10.40 -10.05 -4.70
CA ILE A 81 10.90 -9.91 -6.07
C ILE A 81 9.79 -9.41 -7.00
N TYR A 82 10.19 -8.99 -8.19
CA TYR A 82 9.31 -8.51 -9.24
C TYR A 82 9.48 -9.34 -10.51
N SER A 83 8.38 -9.58 -11.22
CA SER A 83 8.37 -10.06 -12.60
C SER A 83 7.09 -9.60 -13.31
N ASP A 84 6.84 -10.12 -14.50
CA ASP A 84 5.74 -9.72 -15.37
C ASP A 84 5.04 -10.95 -15.97
N ALA A 85 3.73 -10.86 -16.18
CA ALA A 85 2.92 -11.86 -16.87
C ALA A 85 3.20 -11.94 -18.38
N GLY A 86 3.77 -10.89 -18.97
CA GLY A 86 4.14 -10.81 -20.38
C GLY A 86 5.55 -11.33 -20.68
N ASP A 87 5.94 -11.17 -21.95
CA ASP A 87 7.23 -11.64 -22.47
C ASP A 87 8.42 -10.85 -21.91
N LYS A 88 8.20 -9.57 -21.60
CA LYS A 88 9.16 -8.71 -20.93
C LYS A 88 8.48 -7.89 -19.85
N THR A 89 9.25 -7.53 -18.84
CA THR A 89 8.85 -6.53 -17.86
C THR A 89 8.67 -5.16 -18.50
N CYS A 90 8.05 -4.23 -17.77
CA CYS A 90 7.93 -2.84 -18.20
C CYS A 90 9.27 -2.17 -18.49
N GLY A 91 10.35 -2.52 -17.77
CA GLY A 91 11.72 -2.08 -18.03
C GLY A 91 12.44 -2.86 -19.14
N GLY A 92 11.75 -3.76 -19.84
CA GLY A 92 12.28 -4.54 -20.96
C GLY A 92 13.22 -5.68 -20.55
N ARG A 93 13.09 -6.21 -19.33
CA ARG A 93 13.82 -7.38 -18.83
C ARG A 93 13.01 -8.66 -19.09
N PRO A 94 13.60 -9.88 -18.96
CA PRO A 94 12.85 -11.11 -19.14
C PRO A 94 11.60 -11.18 -18.24
N GLY A 95 10.42 -11.30 -18.82
CA GLY A 95 9.18 -11.61 -18.10
C GLY A 95 9.02 -13.11 -17.90
N SER A 96 7.92 -13.52 -17.25
CA SER A 96 7.68 -14.91 -16.86
C SER A 96 6.69 -15.66 -17.76
N ARG A 97 6.17 -15.04 -18.83
CA ARG A 97 5.26 -15.71 -19.77
C ARG A 97 5.87 -17.00 -20.31
N GLY A 98 5.19 -18.12 -20.11
CA GLY A 98 5.65 -19.45 -20.54
C GLY A 98 6.75 -20.08 -19.67
N HIS A 99 7.22 -19.36 -18.64
CA HIS A 99 8.22 -19.81 -17.67
C HIS A 99 7.68 -19.81 -16.23
N GLU A 100 6.37 -19.67 -16.02
CA GLU A 100 5.76 -19.38 -14.72
C GLU A 100 6.16 -20.41 -13.65
N TYR A 101 6.06 -21.71 -13.97
CA TYR A 101 6.45 -22.80 -13.08
C TYR A 101 7.96 -22.88 -12.83
N GLN A 102 8.76 -22.55 -13.84
CA GLN A 102 10.22 -22.53 -13.74
C GLN A 102 10.69 -21.38 -12.85
N ASP A 103 10.15 -20.19 -13.09
CA ASP A 103 10.46 -18.98 -12.35
C ASP A 103 9.98 -19.08 -10.90
N ALA A 104 8.75 -19.56 -10.65
CA ALA A 104 8.25 -19.79 -9.29
C ALA A 104 9.11 -20.77 -8.50
N LYS A 105 9.61 -21.84 -9.13
CA LYS A 105 10.54 -22.78 -8.50
C LYS A 105 11.87 -22.11 -8.17
N THR A 106 12.40 -21.27 -9.06
CA THR A 106 13.61 -20.49 -8.83
C THR A 106 13.44 -19.49 -7.68
N TYR A 107 12.33 -18.76 -7.65
CA TYR A 107 12.00 -17.84 -6.55
C TYR A 107 11.89 -18.57 -5.22
N ALA A 108 11.25 -19.75 -5.19
CA ALA A 108 11.18 -20.58 -3.99
C ALA A 108 12.56 -21.06 -3.53
N ALA A 109 13.44 -21.47 -4.46
CA ALA A 109 14.79 -21.91 -4.17
C ALA A 109 15.68 -20.77 -3.64
N TRP A 110 15.47 -19.54 -4.11
CA TRP A 110 16.12 -18.35 -3.56
C TRP A 110 15.53 -17.88 -2.22
N GLY A 111 14.40 -18.43 -1.80
CA GLY A 111 13.74 -18.06 -0.55
C GLY A 111 12.95 -16.76 -0.65
N ILE A 112 12.42 -16.40 -1.82
CA ILE A 112 11.54 -15.24 -1.98
C ILE A 112 10.24 -15.43 -1.18
N ASP A 113 9.72 -14.36 -0.59
CA ASP A 113 8.51 -14.35 0.25
C ASP A 113 7.36 -13.53 -0.35
N TYR A 114 7.63 -12.73 -1.38
CA TYR A 114 6.67 -11.83 -2.01
C TYR A 114 6.97 -11.72 -3.50
N LEU A 115 5.94 -11.74 -4.34
CA LEU A 115 6.04 -11.49 -5.78
C LEU A 115 5.09 -10.36 -6.17
N LYS A 116 5.64 -9.24 -6.65
CA LYS A 116 4.91 -8.26 -7.46
C LYS A 116 4.91 -8.77 -8.90
N TYR A 117 3.73 -8.88 -9.52
CA TYR A 117 3.60 -9.48 -10.85
C TYR A 117 2.82 -8.56 -11.80
N ASP A 118 3.56 -7.98 -12.72
CA ASP A 118 3.13 -6.89 -13.59
C ASP A 118 2.41 -7.38 -14.86
N TRP A 119 2.01 -6.43 -15.71
CA TRP A 119 1.15 -6.68 -16.88
C TRP A 119 1.64 -6.04 -18.19
N CYS A 120 2.94 -5.75 -18.33
CA CYS A 120 3.53 -5.21 -19.56
C CYS A 120 3.80 -6.31 -20.62
N GLU A 121 3.80 -5.95 -21.91
CA GLU A 121 4.02 -6.90 -23.03
C GLU A 121 3.07 -8.13 -23.01
N THR A 122 1.84 -7.93 -22.55
CA THR A 122 0.82 -8.99 -22.34
C THR A 122 -0.13 -9.16 -23.54
N LYS A 123 0.28 -8.75 -24.75
CA LYS A 123 -0.60 -8.80 -25.92
C LYS A 123 -1.11 -10.22 -26.17
N GLY A 124 -2.45 -10.34 -26.24
CA GLY A 124 -3.14 -11.61 -26.49
C GLY A 124 -3.31 -12.50 -25.25
N LEU A 125 -2.91 -12.04 -24.06
CA LEU A 125 -3.16 -12.75 -22.80
C LEU A 125 -4.51 -12.37 -22.19
N ASN A 126 -5.07 -13.31 -21.43
CA ASN A 126 -6.21 -13.08 -20.56
C ASN A 126 -5.71 -12.91 -19.13
N ALA A 127 -6.07 -11.80 -18.45
CA ALA A 127 -5.61 -11.48 -17.10
C ALA A 127 -5.89 -12.60 -16.09
N VAL A 128 -7.15 -13.05 -16.00
CA VAL A 128 -7.55 -14.10 -15.07
C VAL A 128 -6.70 -15.36 -15.28
N GLY A 129 -6.57 -15.82 -16.52
CA GLY A 129 -5.78 -17.02 -16.85
C GLY A 129 -4.29 -16.88 -16.53
N ALA A 130 -3.68 -15.76 -16.90
CA ALA A 130 -2.24 -15.53 -16.69
C ALA A 130 -1.89 -15.44 -15.20
N TYR A 131 -2.62 -14.65 -14.42
CA TYR A 131 -2.41 -14.54 -12.98
C TYR A 131 -2.72 -15.87 -12.24
N THR A 132 -3.76 -16.59 -12.67
CA THR A 132 -4.07 -17.93 -12.15
C THR A 132 -2.93 -18.92 -12.39
N THR A 133 -2.29 -18.86 -13.56
CA THR A 133 -1.15 -19.72 -13.90
C THR A 133 0.02 -19.47 -12.96
N MET A 134 0.38 -18.21 -12.72
CA MET A 134 1.46 -17.88 -11.77
C MET A 134 1.11 -18.24 -10.33
N ARG A 135 -0.15 -18.06 -9.89
CA ARG A 135 -0.61 -18.55 -8.58
C ARG A 135 -0.39 -20.05 -8.42
N ASP A 136 -0.76 -20.84 -9.42
CA ASP A 136 -0.63 -22.30 -9.37
C ASP A 136 0.84 -22.72 -9.41
N ALA A 137 1.68 -22.01 -10.17
CA ALA A 137 3.12 -22.17 -10.15
C ALA A 137 3.73 -21.90 -8.76
N ILE A 138 3.33 -20.81 -8.09
CA ILE A 138 3.75 -20.50 -6.71
C ILE A 138 3.35 -21.63 -5.75
N ARG A 139 2.11 -22.13 -5.85
CA ARG A 139 1.63 -23.25 -5.02
C ARG A 139 2.45 -24.52 -5.27
N ALA A 140 2.74 -24.83 -6.53
CA ALA A 140 3.54 -26.00 -6.92
C ALA A 140 4.99 -25.91 -6.44
N ALA A 141 5.54 -24.70 -6.33
CA ALA A 141 6.89 -24.46 -5.80
C ALA A 141 7.00 -24.71 -4.28
N ASN A 142 5.88 -24.92 -3.58
CA ASN A 142 5.80 -25.32 -2.17
C ASN A 142 6.55 -24.40 -1.18
N ARG A 143 6.55 -23.09 -1.47
CA ARG A 143 6.97 -22.03 -0.54
C ARG A 143 5.86 -20.98 -0.45
N PRO A 144 5.46 -20.54 0.76
CA PRO A 144 4.53 -19.42 0.89
C PRO A 144 5.13 -18.14 0.31
N ILE A 145 4.49 -17.57 -0.72
CA ILE A 145 4.85 -16.30 -1.36
C ILE A 145 3.60 -15.43 -1.40
N LEU A 146 3.68 -14.22 -0.86
CA LEU A 146 2.62 -13.23 -1.00
C LEU A 146 2.58 -12.76 -2.45
N PHE A 147 1.48 -13.08 -3.12
CA PHE A 147 1.27 -12.73 -4.53
C PHE A 147 0.51 -11.41 -4.68
N SER A 148 1.17 -10.39 -5.23
CA SER A 148 0.62 -9.06 -5.49
C SER A 148 0.46 -8.81 -6.99
N ILE A 149 -0.78 -8.60 -7.41
CA ILE A 149 -1.20 -8.47 -8.80
C ILE A 149 -1.07 -7.00 -9.23
N CYS A 150 -0.41 -6.75 -10.37
CA CYS A 150 -0.17 -5.41 -10.89
C CYS A 150 -0.59 -5.34 -12.37
N GLU A 151 -1.90 -5.32 -12.61
CA GLU A 151 -2.49 -5.04 -13.94
C GLU A 151 -3.32 -3.74 -13.95
N TRP A 152 -3.05 -2.88 -12.96
CA TRP A 152 -3.52 -1.49 -12.88
C TRP A 152 -5.04 -1.28 -12.79
N GLY A 153 -5.81 -2.36 -12.61
CA GLY A 153 -7.27 -2.27 -12.52
C GLY A 153 -7.99 -2.43 -13.87
N ASP A 154 -7.25 -2.58 -14.97
CA ASP A 154 -7.79 -2.53 -16.35
C ASP A 154 -8.77 -3.68 -16.62
N ASN A 155 -8.54 -4.84 -16.02
CA ASN A 155 -9.39 -6.03 -16.11
C ASN A 155 -10.22 -6.25 -14.83
N LYS A 156 -10.43 -5.21 -14.03
CA LYS A 156 -11.27 -5.22 -12.82
C LYS A 156 -10.91 -6.35 -11.83
N PRO A 157 -9.67 -6.37 -11.32
CA PRO A 157 -9.14 -7.45 -10.50
C PRO A 157 -9.94 -7.67 -9.22
N TRP A 158 -10.59 -6.64 -8.69
CA TRP A 158 -11.51 -6.75 -7.56
C TRP A 158 -12.69 -7.72 -7.80
N GLU A 159 -13.01 -8.09 -9.05
CA GLU A 159 -14.07 -9.04 -9.38
C GLU A 159 -13.61 -10.52 -9.42
N TRP A 160 -12.29 -10.79 -9.48
CA TRP A 160 -11.77 -12.15 -9.70
C TRP A 160 -10.50 -12.51 -8.91
N ALA A 161 -9.72 -11.54 -8.45
CA ALA A 161 -8.39 -11.75 -7.90
C ALA A 161 -8.37 -12.27 -6.45
N ALA A 162 -9.50 -12.24 -5.75
CA ALA A 162 -9.60 -12.70 -4.36
C ALA A 162 -9.21 -14.18 -4.18
N ASP A 163 -9.48 -15.02 -5.18
CA ASP A 163 -9.09 -16.44 -5.19
C ASP A 163 -7.72 -16.68 -5.87
N VAL A 164 -7.04 -15.60 -6.26
CA VAL A 164 -5.81 -15.65 -7.05
C VAL A 164 -4.61 -15.07 -6.29
N GLY A 165 -4.70 -13.81 -5.88
CA GLY A 165 -3.63 -13.09 -5.18
C GLY A 165 -4.08 -12.61 -3.80
N HIS A 166 -3.17 -11.93 -3.11
CA HIS A 166 -3.40 -11.36 -1.79
C HIS A 166 -3.62 -9.84 -1.83
N SER A 167 -3.23 -9.20 -2.94
CA SER A 167 -3.53 -7.81 -3.25
C SER A 167 -3.55 -7.60 -4.77
N TRP A 168 -4.22 -6.55 -5.22
CA TRP A 168 -4.24 -6.14 -6.63
C TRP A 168 -4.24 -4.63 -6.78
N ARG A 169 -3.38 -4.12 -7.65
CA ARG A 169 -3.39 -2.71 -8.07
C ARG A 169 -4.76 -2.38 -8.67
N THR A 170 -5.33 -1.27 -8.23
CA THR A 170 -6.67 -0.80 -8.65
C THR A 170 -6.62 0.36 -9.63
N THR A 171 -5.44 0.94 -9.84
CA THR A 171 -5.18 2.08 -10.71
C THR A 171 -3.82 1.95 -11.39
N GLY A 172 -3.56 2.80 -12.39
CA GLY A 172 -2.21 3.14 -12.82
C GLY A 172 -1.34 3.70 -11.68
N ASP A 173 -0.07 3.96 -11.97
CA ASP A 173 0.92 4.26 -10.93
C ASP A 173 0.62 5.56 -10.17
N ILE A 174 1.06 5.65 -8.92
CA ILE A 174 1.08 6.90 -8.18
C ILE A 174 2.24 7.79 -8.64
N TYR A 175 2.08 9.10 -8.47
CA TYR A 175 3.13 10.11 -8.61
C TYR A 175 3.08 11.05 -7.40
N PRO A 176 4.22 11.59 -6.89
CA PRO A 176 4.26 12.45 -5.70
C PRO A 176 3.63 13.83 -5.95
N CYS A 177 2.32 13.85 -6.08
CA CYS A 177 1.50 15.04 -6.20
C CYS A 177 0.14 14.82 -5.54
N TRP A 178 -0.50 15.91 -5.12
CA TRP A 178 -1.77 15.85 -4.40
C TRP A 178 -2.95 15.46 -5.30
N ASP A 179 -3.28 16.28 -6.30
CA ASP A 179 -4.41 16.06 -7.22
C ASP A 179 -3.99 16.35 -8.66
N CYS A 180 -3.16 15.47 -9.24
CA CYS A 180 -2.64 15.64 -10.60
C CYS A 180 -2.70 14.34 -11.41
N GLU A 181 -2.47 14.49 -12.71
CA GLU A 181 -2.13 13.39 -13.62
C GLU A 181 -0.79 13.73 -14.28
N LYS A 182 0.14 12.79 -14.25
CA LYS A 182 1.34 12.81 -15.07
C LYS A 182 1.12 11.89 -16.26
N SER A 183 0.84 12.48 -17.42
CA SER A 183 0.73 11.73 -18.68
C SER A 183 2.10 11.61 -19.36
N ALA A 184 2.46 10.42 -19.81
CA ALA A 184 3.71 10.10 -20.49
C ALA A 184 3.45 9.24 -21.73
N GLY A 185 2.63 9.76 -22.64
CA GLY A 185 2.32 9.11 -23.91
C GLY A 185 1.38 7.92 -23.72
N SER A 186 1.95 6.71 -23.60
CA SER A 186 1.18 5.46 -23.51
C SER A 186 0.77 5.06 -22.08
N TRP A 187 1.20 5.81 -21.07
CA TRP A 187 0.84 5.56 -19.67
C TRP A 187 0.61 6.87 -18.90
N SER A 188 -0.14 6.77 -17.82
CA SER A 188 -0.41 7.87 -16.88
C SER A 188 -0.14 7.43 -15.45
N ALA A 189 0.36 8.36 -14.64
CA ALA A 189 0.41 8.25 -13.20
C ALA A 189 -0.45 9.31 -12.52
N TRP A 190 -0.90 9.03 -11.31
CA TRP A 190 -1.98 9.72 -10.63
C TRP A 190 -1.53 10.28 -9.29
N GLY A 191 -2.05 11.45 -8.93
CA GLY A 191 -1.91 12.00 -7.58
C GLY A 191 -2.77 11.28 -6.56
N VAL A 192 -2.47 11.52 -5.28
CA VAL A 192 -3.13 10.92 -4.11
C VAL A 192 -4.67 10.99 -4.20
N MET A 193 -5.21 12.16 -4.56
CA MET A 193 -6.64 12.40 -4.64
C MET A 193 -7.32 11.65 -5.80
N ARG A 194 -6.63 11.55 -6.95
CA ARG A 194 -7.16 10.83 -8.13
C ARG A 194 -7.28 9.34 -7.84
N ILE A 195 -6.28 8.75 -7.18
CA ILE A 195 -6.32 7.35 -6.75
C ILE A 195 -7.43 7.12 -5.73
N LEU A 196 -7.58 8.02 -4.74
CA LEU A 196 -8.66 7.93 -3.74
C LEU A 196 -10.04 7.96 -4.40
N ASP A 197 -10.27 8.85 -5.37
CA ASP A 197 -11.55 8.95 -6.07
C ASP A 197 -11.88 7.69 -6.88
N MET A 198 -10.86 7.02 -7.44
CA MET A 198 -11.02 5.74 -8.15
C MET A 198 -11.35 4.56 -7.24
N GLN A 199 -11.24 4.70 -5.92
CA GLN A 199 -11.68 3.65 -4.97
C GLN A 199 -13.20 3.58 -4.77
N ALA A 200 -13.96 4.51 -5.38
CA ALA A 200 -15.41 4.55 -5.25
C ALA A 200 -16.04 3.21 -5.68
N GLY A 201 -16.76 2.57 -4.76
CA GLY A 201 -17.43 1.28 -4.99
C GLY A 201 -16.56 0.03 -4.80
N LEU A 202 -15.24 0.18 -4.63
CA LEU A 202 -14.32 -0.96 -4.51
C LEU A 202 -14.21 -1.54 -3.10
N ARG A 203 -14.65 -0.79 -2.08
CA ARG A 203 -14.57 -1.17 -0.66
C ARG A 203 -15.12 -2.57 -0.35
N LYS A 204 -16.21 -2.99 -1.01
CA LYS A 204 -16.85 -4.31 -0.80
C LYS A 204 -16.02 -5.51 -1.28
N HIS A 205 -14.95 -5.25 -2.04
CA HIS A 205 -14.10 -6.29 -2.62
C HIS A 205 -12.81 -6.53 -1.84
N ALA A 206 -12.54 -5.74 -0.78
CA ALA A 206 -11.35 -5.89 0.05
C ALA A 206 -11.72 -6.37 1.45
N GLY A 207 -10.85 -7.19 2.03
CA GLY A 207 -11.02 -7.75 3.36
C GLY A 207 -9.87 -8.68 3.75
N PRO A 208 -9.95 -9.34 4.92
CA PRO A 208 -8.88 -10.23 5.39
C PRO A 208 -8.45 -11.25 4.32
N GLY A 209 -7.18 -11.15 3.92
CA GLY A 209 -6.54 -12.04 2.94
C GLY A 209 -6.47 -11.50 1.52
N HIS A 210 -7.17 -10.41 1.19
CA HIS A 210 -7.23 -9.87 -0.17
C HIS A 210 -7.53 -8.36 -0.18
N TRP A 211 -6.63 -7.56 -0.75
CA TRP A 211 -6.66 -6.10 -0.58
C TRP A 211 -6.62 -5.32 -1.90
N ASN A 212 -7.45 -4.28 -2.01
CA ASN A 212 -7.26 -3.25 -3.02
C ASN A 212 -5.93 -2.54 -2.76
N ASP A 213 -5.04 -2.55 -3.75
CA ASP A 213 -3.76 -1.87 -3.70
C ASP A 213 -3.87 -0.53 -4.42
N MET A 214 -3.67 0.54 -3.65
CA MET A 214 -3.67 1.93 -4.12
C MET A 214 -2.27 2.37 -4.58
N ASP A 215 -1.34 1.44 -4.77
CA ASP A 215 0.07 1.67 -5.06
C ASP A 215 0.89 2.15 -3.86
N MET A 216 2.20 2.33 -4.08
CA MET A 216 3.18 2.67 -3.06
C MET A 216 2.91 4.03 -2.37
N LEU A 217 3.54 4.21 -1.21
CA LEU A 217 3.54 5.46 -0.46
C LEU A 217 4.63 6.40 -0.96
N GLU A 218 4.24 7.61 -1.36
CA GLU A 218 5.12 8.70 -1.81
C GLU A 218 5.56 9.64 -0.67
N VAL A 219 5.43 9.17 0.58
CA VAL A 219 5.75 9.97 1.77
C VAL A 219 7.22 10.38 1.77
N GLY A 220 7.48 11.69 1.74
CA GLY A 220 8.83 12.27 1.68
C GLY A 220 9.43 12.37 0.27
N MET A 221 8.63 12.18 -0.79
CA MET A 221 9.08 12.17 -2.19
C MET A 221 8.76 13.46 -2.96
N GLY A 222 8.28 14.52 -2.31
CA GLY A 222 8.11 15.84 -2.92
C GLY A 222 6.87 16.61 -2.50
N MET A 223 5.93 15.96 -1.82
CA MET A 223 4.74 16.61 -1.26
C MET A 223 5.07 17.33 0.06
N THR A 224 4.18 18.22 0.48
CA THR A 224 4.26 18.90 1.79
C THR A 224 4.04 17.93 2.95
N GLU A 225 4.45 18.29 4.16
CA GLU A 225 4.26 17.42 5.34
C GLU A 225 2.77 17.14 5.62
N ASP A 226 1.89 18.11 5.37
CA ASP A 226 0.43 17.94 5.54
C ASP A 226 -0.14 16.96 4.50
N GLU A 227 0.27 17.07 3.23
CA GLU A 227 -0.09 16.13 2.16
C GLU A 227 0.45 14.72 2.45
N ASP A 228 1.68 14.60 2.93
CA ASP A 228 2.29 13.33 3.32
C ASP A 228 1.50 12.65 4.46
N ARG A 229 1.10 13.41 5.49
CA ARG A 229 0.26 12.90 6.58
C ARG A 229 -1.12 12.48 6.08
N ALA A 230 -1.72 13.27 5.20
CA ALA A 230 -3.02 12.96 4.63
C ALA A 230 -2.97 11.73 3.71
N HIS A 231 -1.98 11.63 2.82
CA HIS A 231 -1.72 10.47 1.98
C HIS A 231 -1.56 9.18 2.81
N PHE A 232 -0.70 9.21 3.83
CA PHE A 232 -0.51 8.06 4.73
C PHE A 232 -1.81 7.67 5.46
N SER A 233 -2.57 8.67 5.93
CA SER A 233 -3.85 8.46 6.61
C SER A 233 -4.90 7.84 5.67
N ILE A 234 -4.96 8.30 4.41
CA ILE A 234 -5.89 7.78 3.41
C ILE A 234 -5.59 6.31 3.11
N TRP A 235 -4.33 5.97 2.83
CA TRP A 235 -3.94 4.58 2.56
C TRP A 235 -4.24 3.68 3.76
N ALA A 236 -4.00 4.19 4.98
CA ALA A 236 -4.31 3.48 6.19
C ALA A 236 -5.82 3.24 6.36
N MET A 237 -6.64 4.27 6.16
CA MET A 237 -8.10 4.20 6.27
C MET A 237 -8.75 3.30 5.20
N MET A 238 -8.14 3.22 4.02
CA MET A 238 -8.63 2.41 2.90
C MET A 238 -8.12 0.96 2.92
N ASN A 239 -7.35 0.56 3.94
CA ASN A 239 -6.69 -0.76 4.04
C ASN A 239 -5.80 -1.09 2.83
N SER A 240 -5.22 -0.07 2.19
CA SER A 240 -4.23 -0.31 1.13
C SER A 240 -2.95 -0.91 1.74
N PRO A 241 -2.19 -1.76 1.01
CA PRO A 241 -0.84 -2.11 1.40
C PRO A 241 0.02 -0.86 1.68
N LEU A 242 0.61 -0.78 2.87
CA LEU A 242 1.56 0.28 3.19
C LEU A 242 2.96 -0.15 2.74
N ILE A 243 3.29 0.13 1.47
CA ILE A 243 4.61 -0.13 0.86
C ILE A 243 5.32 1.21 0.65
N LEU A 244 6.45 1.42 1.31
CA LEU A 244 7.25 2.65 1.23
C LEU A 244 8.02 2.73 -0.10
N GLY A 245 8.00 3.89 -0.78
CA GLY A 245 8.76 4.13 -2.02
C GLY A 245 10.01 5.02 -1.87
N ASN A 246 10.32 5.48 -0.65
CA ASN A 246 11.38 6.47 -0.39
C ASN A 246 12.76 5.86 -0.05
N ASP A 247 13.80 6.69 0.10
CA ASP A 247 15.12 6.23 0.59
C ASP A 247 15.14 6.20 2.14
N LEU A 248 15.03 5.00 2.72
CA LEU A 248 15.08 4.83 4.18
C LEU A 248 16.41 5.24 4.80
N ARG A 249 17.50 5.30 4.01
CA ARG A 249 18.84 5.58 4.51
C ARG A 249 19.08 7.07 4.74
N SER A 250 18.31 7.93 4.05
CA SER A 250 18.55 9.38 4.02
C SER A 250 17.30 10.24 4.21
N MET A 251 16.15 9.66 4.55
CA MET A 251 14.92 10.44 4.80
C MET A 251 15.04 11.33 6.06
N PRO A 252 14.39 12.51 6.08
CA PRO A 252 14.38 13.38 7.26
C PRO A 252 13.52 12.81 8.39
N ASP A 253 13.75 13.29 9.62
CA ASP A 253 12.99 12.87 10.81
C ASP A 253 11.49 13.14 10.71
N SER A 254 11.06 14.18 9.97
CA SER A 254 9.64 14.47 9.72
C SER A 254 8.97 13.30 8.99
N VAL A 255 9.60 12.79 7.92
CA VAL A 255 9.14 11.63 7.15
C VAL A 255 9.12 10.38 8.03
N LYS A 256 10.18 10.14 8.81
CA LYS A 256 10.25 9.01 9.75
C LYS A 256 9.07 9.00 10.74
N LYS A 257 8.70 10.18 11.28
CA LYS A 257 7.58 10.32 12.21
C LYS A 257 6.23 9.99 11.57
N ILE A 258 6.06 10.25 10.27
CA ILE A 258 4.85 9.93 9.51
C ILE A 258 4.74 8.42 9.32
N ILE A 259 5.74 7.83 8.66
CA ILE A 259 5.70 6.40 8.30
C ILE A 259 5.82 5.48 9.53
N GLY A 260 6.39 5.96 10.64
CA GLY A 260 6.50 5.21 11.89
C GLY A 260 5.31 5.36 12.84
N ARG A 261 4.25 6.08 12.45
CA ARG A 261 3.14 6.44 13.35
C ARG A 261 2.24 5.25 13.67
N ARG A 262 2.52 4.59 14.80
CA ARG A 262 1.84 3.34 15.24
C ARG A 262 0.33 3.49 15.36
N GLU A 263 -0.17 4.64 15.78
CA GLU A 263 -1.61 4.89 15.93
C GLU A 263 -2.34 4.87 14.59
N VAL A 264 -1.70 5.36 13.52
CA VAL A 264 -2.25 5.36 12.15
C VAL A 264 -2.11 3.98 11.51
N ILE A 265 -0.95 3.34 11.69
CA ILE A 265 -0.71 1.96 11.25
C ILE A 265 -1.74 1.01 11.87
N ALA A 266 -2.07 1.18 13.15
CA ALA A 266 -3.06 0.36 13.85
C ALA A 266 -4.47 0.46 13.24
N LEU A 267 -4.80 1.54 12.53
CA LEU A 267 -6.07 1.64 11.81
C LEU A 267 -6.06 0.77 10.54
N ASN A 268 -4.93 0.76 9.81
CA ASN A 268 -4.72 -0.08 8.63
C ASN A 268 -4.67 -1.57 9.00
N GLN A 269 -4.01 -1.90 10.11
CA GLN A 269 -3.80 -3.26 10.61
C GLN A 269 -4.94 -3.76 11.50
N ASP A 270 -6.07 -3.04 11.57
CA ASP A 270 -7.21 -3.45 12.37
C ASP A 270 -7.81 -4.77 11.85
N PRO A 271 -8.03 -5.78 12.72
CA PRO A 271 -8.40 -7.13 12.28
C PRO A 271 -9.82 -7.24 11.72
N LEU A 272 -10.68 -6.22 11.89
CA LEU A 272 -11.97 -6.21 11.19
C LEU A 272 -11.78 -6.11 9.67
N GLY A 273 -10.68 -5.49 9.22
CA GLY A 273 -10.31 -5.49 7.80
C GLY A 273 -11.27 -4.74 6.87
N VAL A 274 -12.17 -3.92 7.39
CA VAL A 274 -13.13 -3.14 6.59
C VAL A 274 -12.52 -1.78 6.22
N PRO A 275 -12.45 -1.41 4.93
CA PRO A 275 -12.00 -0.07 4.52
C PRO A 275 -12.99 1.02 4.93
N ALA A 276 -12.55 2.27 4.94
CA ALA A 276 -13.38 3.41 5.30
C ALA A 276 -14.49 3.71 4.26
N LEU A 277 -15.63 4.20 4.73
CA LEU A 277 -16.67 4.81 3.90
C LEU A 277 -16.58 6.35 3.99
N ARG A 278 -16.80 7.04 2.86
CA ARG A 278 -17.10 8.48 2.86
C ARG A 278 -18.58 8.66 3.12
N PHE A 279 -18.94 9.21 4.28
CA PHE A 279 -20.34 9.40 4.65
C PHE A 279 -20.82 10.85 4.48
N TRP A 280 -19.90 11.79 4.29
CA TRP A 280 -20.25 13.19 4.07
C TRP A 280 -19.20 13.93 3.23
N LYS A 281 -19.66 14.91 2.44
CA LYS A 281 -18.82 15.81 1.65
C LYS A 281 -19.50 17.17 1.50
N GLN A 282 -18.76 18.25 1.73
CA GLN A 282 -19.20 19.61 1.42
C GLN A 282 -18.00 20.46 0.99
N GLY A 283 -18.07 21.00 -0.23
CA GLY A 283 -16.95 21.72 -0.82
C GLY A 283 -15.68 20.86 -0.82
N PRO A 284 -14.54 21.38 -0.33
CA PRO A 284 -13.28 20.64 -0.27
C PRO A 284 -13.16 19.68 0.91
N VAL A 285 -14.11 19.70 1.87
CA VAL A 285 -14.02 18.87 3.07
C VAL A 285 -14.78 17.57 2.88
N GLU A 286 -14.12 16.45 3.19
CA GLU A 286 -14.70 15.11 3.20
C GLU A 286 -14.60 14.49 4.59
N LEU A 287 -15.66 13.80 5.01
CA LEU A 287 -15.67 13.03 6.26
C LEU A 287 -15.79 11.55 5.94
N TRP A 288 -14.88 10.79 6.54
CA TRP A 288 -14.77 9.36 6.36
C TRP A 288 -14.85 8.66 7.71
N ALA A 289 -15.40 7.46 7.72
CA ALA A 289 -15.48 6.63 8.90
C ALA A 289 -15.03 5.22 8.56
N LYS A 290 -14.34 4.55 9.48
CA LYS A 290 -13.90 3.16 9.34
C LYS A 290 -14.34 2.40 10.58
N PRO A 291 -15.19 1.37 10.46
CA PRO A 291 -15.44 0.49 11.59
C PRO A 291 -14.16 -0.28 11.92
N LEU A 292 -13.89 -0.42 13.21
CA LEU A 292 -12.72 -1.13 13.74
C LEU A 292 -13.19 -2.30 14.61
N ALA A 293 -12.31 -3.23 14.95
CA ALA A 293 -12.61 -4.26 15.94
C ALA A 293 -13.04 -3.66 17.30
N ASN A 294 -13.69 -4.46 18.14
CA ASN A 294 -14.19 -4.06 19.47
C ASN A 294 -15.20 -2.89 19.46
N ASP A 295 -16.04 -2.83 18.42
CA ASP A 295 -17.04 -1.77 18.21
C ASP A 295 -16.46 -0.35 18.22
N GLU A 296 -15.17 -0.19 17.92
CA GLU A 296 -14.52 1.10 17.77
C GLU A 296 -14.70 1.64 16.33
N TRP A 297 -14.42 2.92 16.14
CA TRP A 297 -14.44 3.57 14.84
C TRP A 297 -13.20 4.44 14.66
N ALA A 298 -12.70 4.57 13.43
CA ALA A 298 -11.88 5.72 13.06
C ALA A 298 -12.73 6.73 12.29
N PHE A 299 -12.42 8.01 12.50
CA PHE A 299 -13.08 9.14 11.87
C PHE A 299 -12.00 10.05 11.27
N MET A 300 -12.14 10.37 9.99
CA MET A 300 -11.17 11.19 9.29
C MET A 300 -11.86 12.39 8.66
N VAL A 301 -11.31 13.57 8.92
CA VAL A 301 -11.62 14.81 8.20
C VAL A 301 -10.49 15.05 7.22
N LEU A 302 -10.82 15.10 5.94
CA LEU A 302 -9.87 15.41 4.87
C LEU A 302 -10.20 16.78 4.30
N ASN A 303 -9.24 17.70 4.30
CA ASN A 303 -9.34 18.95 3.56
C ASN A 303 -8.63 18.78 2.22
N ARG A 304 -9.38 18.74 1.12
CA ARG A 304 -8.83 18.65 -0.23
C ARG A 304 -8.45 20.00 -0.83
N GLY A 305 -8.76 21.10 -0.15
CA GLY A 305 -8.63 22.46 -0.68
C GLY A 305 -7.28 23.10 -0.37
N GLU A 306 -6.99 24.16 -1.13
CA GLU A 306 -5.73 24.92 -1.17
C GLU A 306 -5.52 25.89 0.03
N SER A 307 -6.41 25.86 1.02
CA SER A 307 -6.33 26.74 2.19
C SER A 307 -6.75 26.02 3.45
N ALA A 308 -6.21 26.48 4.58
CA ALA A 308 -6.62 25.99 5.89
C ALA A 308 -8.08 26.37 6.16
N LEU A 309 -8.87 25.42 6.66
CA LEU A 309 -10.29 25.61 6.92
C LEU A 309 -10.64 25.35 8.39
N PRO A 310 -11.45 26.23 9.02
CA PRO A 310 -12.03 25.92 10.32
C PRO A 310 -13.07 24.81 10.17
N LEU A 311 -13.00 23.82 11.05
CA LEU A 311 -13.97 22.75 11.21
C LEU A 311 -14.77 23.00 12.49
N HIS A 312 -16.10 23.02 12.35
CA HIS A 312 -17.06 23.09 13.44
C HIS A 312 -18.02 21.91 13.33
N TYR A 313 -17.59 20.72 13.73
CA TYR A 313 -18.36 19.50 13.54
C TYR A 313 -19.18 19.14 14.77
N ASP A 314 -20.50 19.20 14.65
CA ASP A 314 -21.43 18.75 15.68
C ASP A 314 -21.79 17.27 15.43
N TRP A 315 -21.28 16.41 16.30
CA TRP A 315 -21.47 14.95 16.24
C TRP A 315 -22.94 14.54 16.19
N LYS A 316 -23.85 15.30 16.81
CA LYS A 316 -25.27 14.94 16.86
C LYS A 316 -26.00 15.19 15.54
N GLN A 317 -25.36 15.83 14.56
CA GLN A 317 -25.99 16.10 13.26
C GLN A 317 -26.07 14.86 12.35
N ASN A 318 -25.08 13.96 12.43
CA ASN A 318 -24.97 12.82 11.53
C ASN A 318 -24.75 11.54 12.33
N ALA A 319 -25.62 10.54 12.11
CA ALA A 319 -25.28 9.17 12.45
C ALA A 319 -24.42 8.59 11.31
N ILE A 320 -23.54 7.66 11.66
CA ILE A 320 -22.75 6.92 10.67
C ILE A 320 -23.34 5.51 10.61
N ALA A 321 -23.67 5.05 9.42
CA ALA A 321 -24.10 3.68 9.17
C ALA A 321 -23.23 3.09 8.07
N ASP A 322 -22.61 1.95 8.35
CA ASP A 322 -21.75 1.22 7.43
C ASP A 322 -22.48 -0.01 6.89
N ASP A 323 -22.79 0.03 5.60
CA ASP A 323 -23.55 -1.03 4.92
C ASP A 323 -22.78 -2.34 4.78
N LEU A 324 -21.44 -2.30 4.80
CA LEU A 324 -20.58 -3.48 4.67
C LEU A 324 -20.45 -4.25 5.98
N SER A 325 -20.06 -3.58 7.06
CA SER A 325 -19.92 -4.18 8.40
C SER A 325 -21.25 -4.33 9.14
N LYS A 326 -22.33 -3.72 8.64
CA LYS A 326 -23.65 -3.63 9.31
C LYS A 326 -23.60 -2.92 10.67
N ARG A 327 -22.60 -2.07 10.89
CA ARG A 327 -22.43 -1.30 12.11
C ARG A 327 -22.94 0.12 11.95
N GLU A 328 -23.44 0.67 13.04
CA GLU A 328 -23.86 2.06 13.12
C GLU A 328 -23.34 2.73 14.38
N VAL A 329 -23.17 4.05 14.32
CA VAL A 329 -22.97 4.90 15.49
C VAL A 329 -23.89 6.11 15.40
N ASP A 330 -24.70 6.28 16.45
CA ASP A 330 -25.57 7.44 16.64
C ASP A 330 -25.08 8.21 17.87
N PHE A 331 -24.44 9.34 17.64
CA PHE A 331 -23.87 10.20 18.67
C PHE A 331 -24.94 10.93 19.51
N LYS A 332 -26.23 10.83 19.17
CA LYS A 332 -27.33 11.27 20.06
C LYS A 332 -27.59 10.27 21.18
N LYS A 333 -27.28 8.99 20.96
CA LYS A 333 -27.58 7.90 21.90
C LYS A 333 -26.44 7.60 22.87
N ALA A 334 -25.20 7.90 22.51
CA ALA A 334 -24.04 7.64 23.34
C ALA A 334 -22.92 8.66 23.10
N THR A 335 -22.15 8.95 24.15
CA THR A 335 -20.91 9.71 24.07
C THR A 335 -19.73 8.78 23.82
N TRP A 336 -18.86 9.17 22.89
CA TRP A 336 -17.66 8.45 22.53
C TRP A 336 -16.44 9.29 22.89
N GLN A 337 -15.43 8.63 23.44
CA GLN A 337 -14.11 9.24 23.62
C GLN A 337 -13.37 9.15 22.30
N TRP A 338 -12.66 10.21 21.92
CA TRP A 338 -11.80 10.22 20.76
C TRP A 338 -10.36 10.55 21.13
N THR A 339 -9.43 10.00 20.37
CA THR A 339 -8.00 10.33 20.42
C THR A 339 -7.50 10.60 19.01
N ASP A 340 -6.86 11.74 18.82
CA ASP A 340 -6.19 12.10 17.57
C ASP A 340 -4.96 11.21 17.35
N ALA A 341 -4.96 10.45 16.26
CA ALA A 341 -3.91 9.51 15.92
C ALA A 341 -2.57 10.22 15.65
N TRP A 342 -2.56 11.48 15.23
CA TRP A 342 -1.35 12.25 14.93
C TRP A 342 -0.84 13.04 16.13
N THR A 343 -1.72 13.64 16.91
CA THR A 343 -1.32 14.55 18.01
C THR A 343 -1.44 13.93 19.40
N GLY A 344 -2.20 12.84 19.55
CA GLY A 344 -2.55 12.26 20.85
C GLY A 344 -3.57 13.08 21.64
N LYS A 345 -4.07 14.20 21.08
CA LYS A 345 -5.11 15.02 21.72
C LYS A 345 -6.36 14.17 21.92
N MET A 346 -6.98 14.31 23.09
CA MET A 346 -8.20 13.59 23.46
C MET A 346 -9.39 14.54 23.61
N GLY A 347 -10.59 13.97 23.52
CA GLY A 347 -11.84 14.61 23.87
C GLY A 347 -13.00 13.64 23.71
N ASP A 348 -14.22 14.17 23.64
CA ASP A 348 -15.42 13.35 23.49
C ASP A 348 -16.44 13.95 22.51
N THR A 349 -17.46 13.17 22.15
CA THR A 349 -18.52 13.56 21.23
C THR A 349 -19.69 14.30 21.89
N SER A 350 -19.62 14.60 23.20
CA SER A 350 -20.63 15.42 23.88
C SER A 350 -20.50 16.91 23.53
N LYS A 351 -19.30 17.32 23.09
CA LYS A 351 -18.97 18.68 22.65
C LYS A 351 -18.73 18.69 21.14
N ARG A 352 -18.91 19.86 20.52
CA ARG A 352 -18.54 20.09 19.13
C ARG A 352 -17.03 19.86 18.94
N LEU A 353 -16.66 19.24 17.83
CA LEU A 353 -15.28 19.14 17.42
C LEU A 353 -14.90 20.43 16.68
N ASP A 354 -14.09 21.24 17.37
CA ASP A 354 -13.49 22.46 16.83
C ASP A 354 -12.01 22.21 16.50
N ALA A 355 -11.66 22.40 15.23
CA ALA A 355 -10.30 22.23 14.73
C ALA A 355 -10.04 23.18 13.54
N THR A 356 -8.77 23.40 13.22
CA THR A 356 -8.36 23.97 11.93
C THR A 356 -7.65 22.87 11.15
N VAL A 357 -8.16 22.52 9.98
CA VAL A 357 -7.52 21.52 9.11
C VAL A 357 -6.68 22.27 8.07
N PRO A 358 -5.36 22.07 8.01
CA PRO A 358 -4.48 22.70 7.02
C PRO A 358 -4.92 22.45 5.58
N SER A 359 -4.39 23.25 4.65
CA SER A 359 -4.49 22.94 3.21
C SER A 359 -3.98 21.53 2.96
N HIS A 360 -4.75 20.71 2.24
CA HIS A 360 -4.40 19.31 1.95
C HIS A 360 -4.16 18.45 3.21
N GLY A 361 -4.63 18.93 4.37
CA GLY A 361 -4.39 18.33 5.67
C GLY A 361 -5.46 17.33 6.08
N VAL A 362 -5.18 16.65 7.20
CA VAL A 362 -6.04 15.62 7.77
C VAL A 362 -6.19 15.79 9.28
N LEU A 363 -7.39 15.52 9.80
CA LEU A 363 -7.61 15.18 11.20
C LEU A 363 -8.06 13.73 11.27
N LEU A 364 -7.36 12.90 12.06
CA LEU A 364 -7.63 11.47 12.12
C LEU A 364 -7.83 11.05 13.57
N LEU A 365 -9.03 10.59 13.89
CA LEU A 365 -9.46 10.26 15.24
C LEU A 365 -9.77 8.77 15.35
N ARG A 366 -9.40 8.16 16.48
CA ARG A 366 -9.92 6.86 16.91
C ARG A 366 -10.97 7.09 17.99
N LEU A 367 -12.16 6.52 17.81
CA LEU A 367 -13.32 6.64 18.67
C LEU A 367 -13.56 5.33 19.42
N LYS A 368 -13.76 5.44 20.73
CA LYS A 368 -14.15 4.35 21.62
C LYS A 368 -15.39 4.75 22.37
N LYS A 369 -16.34 3.82 22.55
CA LYS A 369 -17.54 4.10 23.33
C LYS A 369 -17.12 4.44 24.75
N GLY A 370 -17.60 5.56 25.29
CA GLY A 370 -17.36 5.92 26.68
C GLY A 370 -17.91 4.83 27.60
N ALA A 371 -17.18 4.53 28.68
CA ALA A 371 -17.66 3.66 29.75
C ALA A 371 -18.93 4.21 30.39
#